data_AF-A0A1B3MP81-F1
#
_entry.id   AF-A0A1B3MP81-F1
#
_cell.length_a   1.000
_cell.length_b   1.000
_cell.length_c   1.000
_cell.angle_alpha   90.00
_cell.angle_beta   90.00
_cell.angle_gamma   90.00
#
_symmetry.space_group_name_H-M   'P 1'
#
loop_
_entity.id
_entity.type
_entity.pdbx_description
1 polymer ?
#
loop_
_entity_poly.entity_id
_entity_poly.type
_entity_poly.pdbx_seq_one_letter_code
_entity_poly.pdbx_strand_id
1 'polypeptide(L)'
;MTKDTRDISERTDRVLQLEAELEAEGAATTQGEELDHARAMLHQWVDSVVAVVSSPGVGRVSLIHADGGESRISSPALPYLLSRPARFTDQG
;
A
#
# COMPACT_ATOMS: atom_id res chain seq x y z
N MET A 1 23.44 -15.14 5.98
CA MET A 1 22.35 -14.14 6.02
C MET A 1 22.38 -13.32 4.74
N THR A 2 21.60 -13.77 3.77
CA THR A 2 21.49 -13.25 2.41
C THR A 2 20.95 -11.82 2.44
N LYS A 3 21.42 -10.99 1.52
CA LYS A 3 21.28 -9.54 1.45
C LYS A 3 19.85 -8.97 1.65
N ASP A 4 18.84 -9.80 1.43
CA ASP A 4 17.40 -9.47 1.42
C ASP A 4 16.84 -9.12 2.81
N THR A 5 17.12 -9.94 3.84
CA THR A 5 16.57 -9.72 5.19
C THR A 5 17.16 -8.49 5.87
N ARG A 6 18.43 -8.15 5.57
CA ARG A 6 19.08 -6.95 6.10
C ARG A 6 18.49 -5.67 5.49
N ASP A 7 18.22 -5.67 4.18
CA ASP A 7 17.58 -4.53 3.49
C ASP A 7 16.16 -4.28 4.02
N ILE A 8 15.41 -5.35 4.31
CA ILE A 8 14.07 -5.23 4.91
C ILE A 8 14.14 -4.59 6.30
N SER A 9 15.03 -5.09 7.18
CA SER A 9 15.19 -4.54 8.53
C SER A 9 15.59 -3.07 8.50
N GLU A 10 16.61 -2.71 7.72
CA GLU A 10 17.12 -1.34 7.63
C GLU A 10 16.03 -0.35 7.14
N ARG A 11 15.22 -0.76 6.16
CA ARG A 11 14.10 0.06 5.68
C ARG A 11 12.99 0.20 6.70
N THR A 12 12.65 -0.89 7.38
CA THR A 12 11.66 -0.88 8.45
C THR A 12 12.09 0.05 9.59
N ASP A 13 13.34 -0.08 10.05
CA ASP A 13 13.90 0.74 11.13
C ASP A 13 13.91 2.22 10.74
N ARG A 14 14.25 2.53 9.47
CA ARG A 14 14.20 3.90 8.96
C ARG A 14 12.80 4.50 9.00
N VAL A 15 11.76 3.72 8.67
CA VAL A 15 10.37 4.20 8.75
C VAL A 15 9.99 4.46 10.21
N LEU A 16 10.28 3.52 11.10
CA LEU A 16 10.01 3.69 12.54
C LEU A 16 10.71 4.91 13.13
N GLN A 17 11.95 5.18 12.72
CA GLN A 17 12.67 6.38 13.14
C GLN A 17 11.95 7.66 12.69
N LEU A 18 11.47 7.71 11.44
CA LEU A 18 10.74 8.87 10.93
C LEU A 18 9.40 9.08 11.65
N GLU A 19 8.69 8.01 12.00
CA GLU A 19 7.45 8.10 12.81
C GLU A 19 7.76 8.61 14.22
N ALA A 20 8.84 8.14 14.84
CA ALA A 20 9.26 8.60 16.16
C ALA A 20 9.65 10.09 16.17
N GLU A 21 10.26 10.60 15.09
CA GLU A 21 10.53 12.04 14.90
C GLU A 21 9.25 12.88 14.85
N LEU A 22 8.12 12.28 14.48
CA LEU A 22 6.79 12.91 14.48
C LEU A 22 6.02 12.69 15.78
N GLU A 23 6.70 12.21 16.84
CA GLU A 23 6.10 11.83 18.13
C GLU A 23 4.97 10.78 17.99
N ALA A 24 5.01 9.99 16.91
CA ALA A 24 4.07 8.91 16.66
C ALA A 24 4.66 7.55 17.08
N GLU A 25 3.83 6.69 17.67
CA GLU A 25 4.22 5.32 17.98
C GLU A 25 4.03 4.42 16.76
N GLY A 26 5.14 3.86 16.27
CA GLY A 26 5.15 2.91 15.15
C GLY A 26 5.36 1.48 15.65
N ALA A 27 4.61 0.54 15.08
CA ALA A 27 4.86 -0.89 15.23
C ALA A 27 5.16 -1.51 13.88
N ALA A 28 6.16 -2.39 13.83
CA ALA A 28 6.54 -3.08 12.61
C ALA A 28 6.51 -4.59 12.78
N THR A 29 5.94 -5.25 11.78
CA THR A 29 5.88 -6.70 11.67
C THR A 29 6.50 -7.11 10.34
N THR A 30 7.57 -7.89 10.38
CA THR A 30 8.37 -8.20 9.17
C THR A 30 8.38 -9.68 8.78
N GLN A 31 7.85 -10.58 9.63
CA GLN A 31 7.91 -12.03 9.41
C GLN A 31 6.95 -12.81 10.32
N GLY A 32 6.75 -14.09 9.99
CA GLY A 32 6.01 -15.06 10.81
C GLY A 32 4.49 -14.86 10.81
N GLU A 33 3.84 -15.48 11.79
CA GLU A 33 2.37 -15.52 11.92
C GLU A 33 1.76 -14.11 12.01
N GLU A 34 2.45 -13.18 12.65
CA GLU A 34 2.00 -11.78 12.77
C GLU A 34 1.93 -11.09 11.39
N LEU A 35 2.89 -11.35 10.50
CA LEU A 35 2.85 -10.77 9.14
C LEU A 35 1.73 -11.39 8.31
N ASP A 36 1.50 -12.69 8.48
CA ASP A 36 0.43 -13.40 7.79
C ASP A 36 -0.95 -12.92 8.27
N HIS A 37 -1.11 -12.68 9.57
CA HIS A 37 -2.30 -12.06 10.14
C HIS A 37 -2.53 -10.65 9.58
N ALA A 38 -1.50 -9.80 9.58
CA ALA A 38 -1.59 -8.44 9.04
C ALA A 38 -2.01 -8.45 7.56
N ARG A 39 -1.43 -9.33 6.73
CA ARG A 39 -1.81 -9.50 5.31
C ARG A 39 -3.27 -9.92 5.16
N ALA A 40 -3.73 -10.89 5.95
CA ALA A 40 -5.11 -11.34 5.91
C ALA A 40 -6.10 -10.21 6.23
N MET A 41 -5.81 -9.42 7.26
CA MET A 41 -6.64 -8.27 7.62
C MET A 41 -6.63 -7.18 6.55
N LEU A 42 -5.46 -6.89 5.95
CA LEU A 42 -5.35 -5.94 4.84
C LEU A 42 -6.17 -6.40 3.62
N HIS A 43 -6.17 -7.69 3.28
CA HIS A 43 -7.00 -8.21 2.19
C HIS A 43 -8.50 -8.07 2.49
N GLN A 44 -8.96 -8.44 3.69
CA GLN A 44 -10.36 -8.25 4.09
C GLN A 44 -10.77 -6.78 4.04
N TRP A 45 -9.88 -5.88 4.45
CA TRP A 45 -10.13 -4.45 4.36
C TRP A 45 -10.21 -3.98 2.90
N VAL A 46 -9.35 -4.48 2.00
CA VAL A 46 -9.43 -4.18 0.56
C VAL A 46 -10.76 -4.66 -0.04
N ASP A 47 -11.32 -5.78 0.42
CA ASP A 47 -12.60 -6.30 -0.07
C ASP A 47 -13.79 -5.34 0.21
N SER A 48 -13.65 -4.42 1.17
CA SER A 48 -14.66 -3.39 1.45
C SER A 48 -14.64 -2.21 0.47
N VAL A 49 -13.62 -2.11 -0.39
CA VAL A 49 -13.44 -1.00 -1.33
C VAL A 49 -14.45 -1.11 -2.48
N VAL A 50 -15.26 -0.06 -2.65
CA VAL A 50 -16.28 0.05 -3.70
C VAL A 50 -15.88 0.95 -4.85
N ALA A 51 -14.88 1.82 -4.66
CA ALA A 51 -14.32 2.62 -5.75
C ALA A 51 -12.82 2.92 -5.53
N VAL A 52 -12.11 3.05 -6.65
CA VAL A 52 -10.66 3.30 -6.69
C VAL A 52 -10.38 4.45 -7.66
N VAL A 53 -9.63 5.45 -7.20
CA VAL A 53 -9.10 6.53 -8.04
C VAL A 53 -7.59 6.40 -8.09
N SER A 54 -7.07 6.03 -9.27
CA SER A 54 -5.64 5.95 -9.54
C SER A 54 -5.14 7.26 -10.13
N SER A 55 -4.15 7.89 -9.49
CA SER A 55 -3.56 9.16 -9.93
C SER A 55 -2.04 9.02 -10.13
N PRO A 56 -1.59 8.44 -11.27
CA PRO A 56 -0.18 8.19 -11.52
C PRO A 56 0.68 9.46 -11.50
N GLY A 57 0.16 10.59 -11.99
CA GLY A 57 0.88 11.86 -12.05
C GLY A 57 1.31 12.42 -10.69
N VAL A 58 0.74 11.92 -9.59
CA VAL A 58 1.11 12.31 -8.21
C VAL A 58 1.43 11.12 -7.32
N GLY A 59 1.61 9.91 -7.89
CA GLY A 59 2.02 8.72 -7.15
C GLY A 59 1.04 8.32 -6.03
N ARG A 60 -0.27 8.37 -6.29
CA ARG A 60 -1.29 8.16 -5.26
C ARG A 60 -2.48 7.34 -5.73
N VAL A 61 -3.04 6.56 -4.81
CA VAL A 61 -4.34 5.89 -4.97
C VAL A 61 -5.27 6.33 -3.83
N SER A 62 -6.48 6.74 -4.17
CA SER A 62 -7.57 6.94 -3.20
C SER A 62 -8.55 5.77 -3.31
N LEU A 63 -8.96 5.23 -2.16
CA LEU A 63 -9.90 4.12 -2.02
C LEU A 63 -11.14 4.61 -1.28
N ILE A 64 -12.33 4.25 -1.78
CA ILE A 64 -13.61 4.56 -1.15
C ILE A 64 -14.22 3.25 -0.68
N HIS A 65 -14.56 3.17 0.60
CA HIS A 65 -15.10 1.99 1.27
C HIS A 65 -16.63 2.00 1.25
N ALA A 66 -17.23 0.82 1.41
CA ALA A 66 -18.69 0.65 1.42
C ALA A 66 -19.39 1.44 2.54
N ASP A 67 -18.69 1.73 3.64
CA ASP A 67 -19.17 2.58 4.75
C ASP A 67 -19.07 4.09 4.46
N GLY A 68 -18.54 4.47 3.29
CA GLY A 68 -18.32 5.85 2.88
C GLY A 68 -16.96 6.42 3.29
N GLY A 69 -16.11 5.67 3.98
CA GLY A 69 -14.76 6.11 4.34
C GLY A 69 -13.85 6.29 3.13
N GLU A 70 -12.95 7.27 3.19
CA GLU A 70 -11.86 7.45 2.22
C GLU A 70 -10.52 7.09 2.86
N SER A 71 -9.75 6.27 2.16
CA SER A 71 -8.36 5.95 2.50
C SER A 71 -7.42 6.35 1.37
N ARG A 72 -6.19 6.75 1.73
CA ARG A 72 -5.21 7.27 0.79
C ARG A 72 -3.88 6.53 0.89
N ILE A 73 -3.46 5.95 -0.22
CA ILE A 73 -2.18 5.24 -0.34
C ILE A 73 -1.23 6.08 -1.16
N SER A 74 -0.17 6.59 -0.51
CA SER A 74 0.98 7.18 -1.19
C SER A 74 1.87 6.06 -1.70
N SER A 75 1.91 5.87 -3.01
CA SER A 75 2.73 4.83 -3.63
C SER A 75 3.15 5.22 -5.04
N PRO A 76 4.46 5.23 -5.34
CA PRO A 76 4.94 5.58 -6.67
C PRO A 76 4.54 4.55 -7.74
N ALA A 77 4.37 3.28 -7.36
CA ALA A 77 4.14 2.19 -8.31
C ALA A 77 2.68 1.73 -8.39
N LEU A 78 1.95 1.74 -7.26
CA LEU A 78 0.60 1.19 -7.19
C LEU A 78 -0.39 1.80 -8.21
N PRO A 79 -0.39 3.12 -8.49
CA PRO A 79 -1.28 3.70 -9.50
C PRO A 79 -1.13 3.05 -10.88
N TYR A 80 0.10 2.71 -11.28
CA TYR A 80 0.39 2.06 -12.54
C TYR A 80 -0.03 0.59 -12.55
N LEU A 81 0.18 -0.14 -11.45
CA LEU A 81 -0.25 -1.53 -11.31
C LEU A 81 -1.77 -1.69 -11.40
N LEU A 82 -2.52 -0.71 -10.90
CA LEU A 82 -3.98 -0.68 -10.97
C LEU A 82 -4.51 -0.18 -12.31
N SER A 83 -3.69 0.54 -13.09
CA SER A 83 -4.09 0.99 -14.41
C SER A 83 -4.20 -0.18 -15.37
N ARG A 84 -5.33 -0.31 -16.07
CA ARG A 84 -5.49 -1.28 -17.16
C ARG A 84 -4.87 -0.69 -18.43
N PRO A 85 -4.18 -1.49 -19.27
CA PRO A 85 -3.73 -1.04 -20.57
C PRO A 85 -4.89 -0.44 -21.37
N ALA A 86 -4.67 0.71 -22.00
CA ALA A 86 -5.66 1.29 -22.88
C ALA A 86 -5.95 0.32 -24.03
N ARG A 87 -7.21 -0.07 -24.18
CA ARG A 87 -7.68 -0.80 -25.35
C ARG A 87 -8.28 0.22 -26.30
N PHE A 88 -7.57 0.55 -27.36
CA PHE A 88 -8.14 1.24 -28.49
C PHE A 88 -8.90 0.21 -29.30
N THR A 89 -10.23 0.30 -29.31
CA THR A 89 -11.01 -0.40 -30.33
C THR A 89 -10.81 0.37 -31.62
N ASP A 90 -10.21 -0.27 -32.64
CA ASP A 90 -10.20 0.26 -34.00
C ASP A 90 -11.66 0.50 -34.42
N GLN A 91 -12.10 1.75 -34.34
CA GLN A 91 -13.30 2.18 -35.03
C GLN A 91 -12.88 2.44 -36.47
N GLY A 92 -13.02 1.40 -37.30
CA GLY A 92 -13.02 1.52 -38.76
C GLY A 92 -14.34 2.09 -39.28
#